data_AF-A0A962XYL7-F1
#
_entry.id   AF-A0A962XYL7-F1
#
_cell.length_a   1.000
_cell.length_b   1.000
_cell.length_c   1.000
_cell.angle_alpha   90.00
_cell.angle_beta   90.00
_cell.angle_gamma   90.00
#
_symmetry.space_group_name_H-M   'P 1'
#
loop_
_entity.id
_entity.type
_entity.pdbx_description
1 polymer ?
#
loop_
_entity_poly.entity_id
_entity_poly.type
_entity_poly.pdbx_seq_one_letter_code
_entity_poly.pdbx_strand_id
1 'polypeptide(L)'
;MKCITDDGRILYGDLPKGTVCAQKIPVEGALTVMSSSHNKETTSSVKTSSFKCDGRTHCSQMTSCEEATFFLRNCPNVKMDGNNDGVPCEKQWCK
;
A
#
# COMPACT_ATOMS: atom_id res chain seq x y z
N MET A 1 -17.29 12.09 -1.62
CA MET A 1 -17.32 13.46 -2.19
C MET A 1 -18.70 13.70 -2.77
N LYS A 2 -19.38 14.79 -2.38
CA LYS A 2 -20.64 15.21 -2.99
C LYS A 2 -20.36 16.37 -3.94
N CYS A 3 -20.81 16.24 -5.17
CA CYS A 3 -20.72 17.28 -6.19
C CYS A 3 -22.13 17.74 -6.57
N ILE A 4 -22.33 19.06 -6.60
CA ILE A 4 -23.54 19.69 -7.12
C ILE A 4 -23.16 20.33 -8.47
N THR A 5 -23.83 19.91 -9.54
CA THR A 5 -23.67 20.48 -10.88
C THR A 5 -24.52 21.73 -11.04
N ASP A 6 -24.22 22.56 -12.05
CA ASP A 6 -24.99 23.77 -12.36
C ASP A 6 -26.48 23.50 -12.67
N ASP A 7 -26.77 22.35 -13.29
CA ASP A 7 -28.14 21.84 -13.55
C ASP A 7 -28.87 21.33 -12.29
N GLY A 8 -28.31 21.53 -11.08
CA GLY A 8 -28.91 21.12 -9.82
C GLY A 8 -28.83 19.62 -9.50
N ARG A 9 -28.15 18.82 -10.33
CA ARG A 9 -27.93 17.38 -10.06
C ARG A 9 -26.90 17.18 -8.96
N ILE A 10 -27.21 16.25 -8.07
CA ILE A 10 -26.33 15.84 -6.98
C ILE A 10 -25.69 14.50 -7.33
N LEU A 11 -24.36 14.49 -7.43
CA LEU A 11 -23.57 13.28 -7.73
C LEU A 11 -22.67 12.93 -6.54
N TYR A 12 -22.59 11.62 -6.26
CA TYR A 12 -21.76 11.06 -5.21
C TYR A 12 -20.71 10.12 -5.84
N GLY A 13 -19.44 10.25 -5.45
CA GLY A 13 -18.37 9.38 -5.96
C GLY A 13 -17.69 9.91 -7.23
N ASP A 14 -17.36 9.02 -8.16
CA ASP A 14 -16.67 9.33 -9.42
C ASP A 14 -17.59 10.02 -10.44
N LEU A 15 -17.14 11.18 -10.93
CA LEU A 15 -17.90 11.98 -11.88
C LEU A 15 -17.69 11.49 -13.33
N PRO A 16 -18.76 11.35 -14.12
CA PRO A 16 -18.63 11.02 -15.54
C PRO A 16 -17.85 12.11 -16.28
N LYS A 17 -17.07 11.70 -17.29
CA LYS A 17 -16.23 12.59 -18.10
C LYS A 17 -17.07 13.73 -18.69
N GLY A 18 -16.65 14.97 -18.44
CA GLY A 18 -17.35 16.18 -18.88
C GLY A 18 -18.25 16.83 -17.83
N THR A 19 -18.36 16.26 -16.63
CA THR A 19 -19.17 16.87 -15.56
C THR A 19 -18.38 17.90 -14.78
N VAL A 20 -18.87 19.15 -14.78
CA VAL A 20 -18.28 20.26 -14.01
C VAL A 20 -19.01 20.41 -12.68
N CYS A 21 -18.25 20.34 -11.58
CA CYS A 21 -18.78 20.55 -10.24
C CYS A 21 -18.79 22.03 -9.87
N ALA A 22 -19.97 22.58 -9.63
CA ALA A 22 -20.14 23.94 -9.15
C ALA A 22 -19.84 24.04 -7.65
N GLN A 23 -20.28 23.06 -6.85
CA GLN A 23 -20.03 23.01 -5.42
C GLN A 23 -19.60 21.61 -4.96
N LYS A 24 -18.42 21.53 -4.33
CA LYS A 24 -17.87 20.30 -3.77
C LYS A 24 -18.04 20.33 -2.25
N ILE A 25 -18.74 19.35 -1.70
CA ILE A 25 -18.98 19.23 -0.27
C ILE A 25 -18.29 17.94 0.23
N PRO A 26 -17.37 18.04 1.20
CA PRO A 26 -16.86 16.85 1.88
C PRO A 26 -18.03 16.23 2.65
N VAL A 27 -18.29 14.95 2.40
CA VAL A 27 -19.28 14.22 3.21
C VAL A 27 -18.61 13.96 4.55
N GLU A 28 -19.16 14.56 5.61
CA GLU A 28 -18.75 14.35 6.99
C GLU A 28 -19.03 12.88 7.31
N GLY A 29 -17.99 12.06 7.25
CA GLY A 29 -18.09 10.61 7.08
C GLY A 29 -16.95 10.01 6.26
N ALA A 30 -16.10 10.84 5.66
CA ALA A 30 -14.75 10.42 5.30
C ALA A 30 -13.94 10.26 6.60
N LEU A 31 -13.62 9.02 6.98
CA LEU A 31 -12.64 8.76 8.02
C LEU A 31 -11.32 9.40 7.58
N THR A 32 -10.99 10.54 8.16
CA THR A 32 -9.69 11.18 7.98
C THR A 32 -8.67 10.21 8.57
N VAL A 33 -8.00 9.43 7.73
CA VAL A 33 -6.81 8.69 8.16
C VAL A 33 -5.79 9.74 8.56
N MET A 34 -5.50 9.80 9.86
CA MET A 34 -4.43 10.65 10.39
C MET A 34 -3.13 10.21 9.70
N SER A 35 -2.50 11.10 8.94
CA SER A 35 -1.14 10.88 8.43
C SER A 35 -0.20 10.79 9.62
N SER A 36 0.12 9.57 10.05
CA SER A 36 1.24 9.35 10.97
C SER A 36 2.52 9.67 10.21
N SER A 37 3.17 10.77 10.58
CA SER A 37 4.59 10.98 10.31
C SER A 37 5.39 9.85 10.93
N HIS A 38 5.66 8.81 10.15
CA HIS A 38 6.83 7.96 10.31
C HIS A 38 7.79 8.29 9.15
N ASN A 39 8.83 9.04 9.47
CA ASN A 39 10.05 9.04 8.67
C ASN A 39 10.66 7.64 8.74
N LYS A 40 10.51 6.80 7.71
CA LYS A 40 11.59 5.96 7.16
C LYS A 40 11.16 5.27 5.87
N GLU A 41 12.02 5.44 4.88
CA GLU A 41 12.31 4.53 3.76
C GLU A 41 11.19 4.09 2.80
N THR A 42 11.35 4.61 1.59
CA THR A 42 11.45 3.80 0.37
C THR A 42 10.15 3.23 -0.15
N THR A 43 9.52 4.07 -0.96
CA THR A 43 8.98 3.69 -2.28
C THR A 43 9.83 2.61 -2.96
N SER A 44 9.59 1.34 -2.63
CA SER A 44 10.04 0.23 -3.48
C SER A 44 9.02 0.09 -4.58
N SER A 45 9.38 0.72 -5.71
CA SER A 45 8.79 0.50 -7.03
C SER A 45 8.44 -0.98 -7.18
N VAL A 46 7.15 -1.28 -7.31
CA VAL A 46 6.64 -2.64 -7.52
C VAL A 46 7.16 -3.12 -8.88
N LYS A 47 8.38 -3.65 -8.88
CA LYS A 47 8.80 -4.59 -9.93
C LYS A 47 7.94 -5.81 -9.69
N THR A 48 7.04 -6.07 -10.63
CA THR A 48 6.17 -7.26 -10.69
C THR A 48 6.99 -8.51 -11.02
N SER A 49 8.05 -8.77 -10.26
CA SER A 49 8.68 -10.08 -10.23
C SER A 49 7.66 -11.05 -9.63
N SER A 50 7.30 -12.06 -10.41
CA SER A 50 6.32 -13.09 -10.04
C SER A 50 6.91 -14.03 -9.00
N PHE A 51 7.09 -13.53 -7.78
CA PHE A 51 7.57 -14.33 -6.65
C PHE A 51 6.52 -15.38 -6.30
N LYS A 52 6.96 -16.60 -6.00
CA LYS A 52 6.10 -17.71 -5.58
C LYS A 52 6.69 -18.33 -4.33
N CYS A 53 5.81 -18.85 -3.48
CA CYS A 53 6.23 -19.59 -2.30
C CYS A 53 6.85 -20.93 -2.72
N ASP A 54 8.17 -20.94 -2.90
CA ASP A 54 8.97 -22.09 -3.32
C ASP A 54 9.60 -22.86 -2.14
N GLY A 55 9.26 -22.50 -0.90
CA GLY A 55 9.73 -23.15 0.32
C GLY A 55 10.91 -22.46 1.01
N ARG A 56 11.42 -21.36 0.45
CA ARG A 56 12.42 -20.52 1.12
C ARG A 56 11.85 -19.81 2.33
N THR A 57 12.53 -19.94 3.47
CA THR A 57 12.08 -19.39 4.76
C THR A 57 13.10 -18.49 5.45
N HIS A 58 14.34 -18.45 4.96
CA HIS A 58 15.44 -17.67 5.57
C HIS A 58 15.97 -16.59 4.63
N CYS A 59 16.54 -15.55 5.22
CA CYS A 59 17.09 -14.40 4.50
C CYS A 59 18.24 -14.73 3.55
N SER A 60 19.11 -15.68 3.89
CA SER A 60 20.21 -16.08 3.00
C SER A 60 19.74 -16.70 1.67
N GLN A 61 18.47 -17.08 1.57
CA GLN A 61 17.85 -17.65 0.37
C GLN A 61 17.13 -16.59 -0.47
N MET A 62 16.96 -15.38 0.06
CA MET A 62 16.39 -14.25 -0.67
C MET A 62 17.47 -13.52 -1.46
N THR A 63 17.05 -12.68 -2.40
CA THR A 63 17.95 -11.89 -3.25
C THR A 63 17.66 -10.40 -3.19
N SER A 64 16.54 -9.99 -2.58
CA SER A 64 16.19 -8.60 -2.37
C SER A 64 15.25 -8.38 -1.18
N CYS A 65 15.17 -7.11 -0.75
CA CYS A 65 14.25 -6.69 0.31
C CYS A 65 12.79 -6.84 -0.13
N GLU A 66 12.47 -6.51 -1.38
CA GLU A 66 11.11 -6.67 -1.92
C GLU A 66 10.68 -8.14 -1.98
N GLU A 67 11.60 -9.04 -2.36
CA GLU A 67 11.35 -10.48 -2.37
C GLU A 67 11.08 -10.99 -0.94
N ALA A 68 11.95 -10.64 0.02
CA ALA A 68 11.76 -11.02 1.41
C ALA A 68 10.43 -10.50 1.99
N THR A 69 10.05 -9.27 1.63
CA THR A 69 8.77 -8.65 2.00
C THR A 69 7.58 -9.38 1.39
N PHE A 70 7.68 -9.79 0.13
CA PHE A 70 6.67 -10.60 -0.51
C PHE A 70 6.48 -11.92 0.23
N PHE A 71 7.57 -12.63 0.55
CA PHE A 71 7.50 -13.90 1.26
C PHE A 71 6.94 -13.75 2.67
N LEU A 72 7.33 -12.70 3.42
CA LEU A 72 6.77 -12.41 4.74
C LEU A 72 5.23 -12.26 4.72
N ARG A 73 4.69 -11.63 3.67
CA ARG A 73 3.26 -11.32 3.56
C ARG A 73 2.43 -12.38 2.84
N ASN A 74 3.02 -13.13 1.92
CA ASN A 74 2.29 -14.03 1.02
C ASN A 74 2.57 -15.52 1.30
N CYS A 75 3.66 -15.86 2.00
CA CYS A 75 4.07 -17.24 2.23
C CYS A 75 3.98 -17.64 3.71
N PRO A 76 3.37 -18.78 4.04
CA PRO A 76 3.35 -19.30 5.41
C PRO A 76 4.72 -19.87 5.81
N ASN A 77 4.99 -19.94 7.13
CA ASN A 77 6.20 -20.54 7.73
C ASN A 77 7.54 -19.82 7.43
N VAL A 78 7.49 -18.57 7.02
CA VAL A 78 8.67 -17.72 6.82
C VAL A 78 9.23 -17.22 8.15
N LYS A 79 10.56 -17.32 8.31
CA LYS A 79 11.31 -16.92 9.51
C LYS A 79 12.34 -15.84 9.16
N MET A 80 11.85 -14.75 8.58
CA MET A 80 12.67 -13.67 8.04
C MET A 80 12.58 -12.40 8.88
N ASP A 81 11.48 -12.24 9.60
CA ASP A 81 11.22 -11.16 10.54
C ASP A 81 11.33 -11.71 11.97
N GLY A 82 12.49 -11.49 12.59
CA GLY A 82 12.80 -12.05 13.92
C GLY A 82 12.26 -11.21 15.08
N ASN A 83 12.11 -9.90 14.85
CA ASN A 83 11.63 -8.87 15.75
C ASN A 83 10.12 -8.60 15.60
N ASN A 84 9.49 -9.14 14.55
CA ASN A 84 8.07 -8.96 14.22
C ASN A 84 7.71 -7.48 14.03
N ASP A 85 8.63 -6.70 13.45
CA ASP A 85 8.40 -5.29 13.14
C ASP A 85 7.86 -5.07 11.71
N GLY A 86 7.71 -6.15 10.94
CA GLY A 86 7.23 -6.13 9.58
C GLY A 86 8.32 -5.90 8.54
N VAL A 87 9.60 -5.82 8.94
CA VAL A 87 10.75 -5.69 8.03
C VAL A 87 11.56 -6.98 8.02
N PRO A 88 11.44 -7.80 6.96
CA PRO A 88 12.22 -9.03 6.89
C PRO A 88 13.66 -8.73 6.51
N CYS A 89 14.61 -9.52 7.04
CA CYS A 89 15.99 -9.52 6.56
C CYS A 89 16.73 -8.18 6.65
N GLU A 90 16.45 -7.37 7.67
CA GLU A 90 17.07 -6.06 7.93
C GLU A 90 18.62 -6.07 7.86
N LYS A 91 19.24 -7.17 8.28
CA LYS A 91 20.69 -7.30 8.32
C LYS A 91 21.33 -7.56 6.95
N GLN A 92 20.57 -8.09 5.99
CA GLN A 92 21.10 -8.57 4.71
C GLN A 92 20.56 -7.77 3.52
N TRP A 93 19.24 -7.62 3.41
CA TRP A 93 18.59 -7.07 2.21
C TRP A 93 17.94 -5.70 2.44
N CYS A 94 17.33 -5.48 3.59
CA CYS A 94 16.61 -4.24 3.93
C CYS A 94 17.47 -3.36 4.85
N LYS A 95 18.41 -2.59 4.27
CA LYS A 95 19.29 -1.66 5.02
C LYS A 95 18.95 -0.20 4.75
#